data_AF-A0A1V6D6I1-F1
#
_entry.id   AF-A0A1V6D6I1-F1
#
_cell.length_a   1.000
_cell.length_b   1.000
_cell.length_c   1.000
_cell.angle_alpha   90.00
_cell.angle_beta   90.00
_cell.angle_gamma   90.00
#
_symmetry.space_group_name_H-M   'P 1'
#
loop_
_entity.id
_entity.type
_entity.pdbx_description
1 polymer ?
#
loop_
_entity_poly.entity_id
_entity_poly.type
_entity_poly.pdbx_seq_one_letter_code
_entity_poly.pdbx_strand_id
1 'polypeptide(L)'
;MIRREDSPSGGPARPRDESYTAPGEHTTAAAIGKRYDHEFPPSDDANKSPDRTSDASVSSGRYARSSQGLQDRVTPQSLQLEFHHPLEKWLARRPFRWLLRHLSVADRNGKAALERIIESYRNPDAPLWQRVLYWPLHKFIDRMRGEVDAETFRKRLAGHAPTVRGLVIVARSVGEFGLTVPQRFVAPLFAVWNFTNRCNLACRHCYQDSDRSTIAAELTLAEKLALVDQMGRMHMPMLALSGGEPTISPDLVPILERARSCGMHTTIATNGTTMTPAMASKLAAAGLRYVEISLDSVDPERHDAFRGAKGMWQKAVDGAKAVVATPGLRLGIAMCVHQGNFHEVRDMIAFAEQLGAGCFAHFNFIPVGRGLRMVSGDITPAQREELLGILNEKMQAGGMGVISTAPQLGRVCLAGCASPEGRQSCSHAGSGSGVKARVVAKYLGGCGAGRTYVCIEPNGNVTPCVYLPHRVMGNVRERPLADIFRSSVFWEILNDRDRRLHHCEVCAFKNYCGGCRARADAYFGQLHAGDPGCIFNKKHWDKLVADGVAVVPDTQTPAEEMELTPRRHGLA
;
A
#
# COMPACT_ATOMS: atom_id res chain seq x y z
N MET A 1 7.14 31.31 49.89
CA MET A 1 8.54 31.10 49.46
C MET A 1 8.93 29.69 49.83
N ILE A 2 9.26 28.83 48.85
CA ILE A 2 10.33 27.81 48.88
C ILE A 2 10.30 27.14 47.50
N ARG A 3 11.50 27.06 46.92
CA ARG A 3 11.83 26.78 45.53
C ARG A 3 11.44 25.37 45.08
N ARG A 4 11.06 25.26 43.81
CA ARG A 4 11.21 24.02 43.02
C ARG A 4 12.69 23.84 42.70
N GLU A 5 13.24 22.69 43.03
CA GLU A 5 14.50 22.18 42.47
C GLU A 5 14.21 20.90 41.69
N ASP A 6 14.91 20.80 40.57
CA ASP A 6 14.79 19.81 39.52
C ASP A 6 15.23 18.40 39.94
N SER A 7 14.66 17.39 39.28
CA SER A 7 15.38 16.15 39.01
C SER A 7 15.01 15.60 37.63
N PRO A 8 15.99 15.41 36.71
CA PRO A 8 15.75 14.90 35.37
C PRO A 8 15.79 13.37 35.37
N SER A 9 14.64 12.72 35.27
CA SER A 9 14.61 11.29 34.94
C SER A 9 14.87 11.12 33.44
N GLY A 10 16.11 10.78 33.09
CA GLY A 10 16.54 10.46 31.74
C GLY A 10 15.71 9.34 31.11
N GLY A 11 14.78 9.71 30.23
CA GLY A 11 14.31 8.81 29.19
C GLY A 11 15.42 8.59 28.15
N PRO A 12 15.42 7.46 27.42
CA PRO A 12 16.40 7.25 26.36
C PRO A 12 16.34 8.44 25.39
N ALA A 13 17.50 9.02 25.09
CA ALA A 13 17.63 10.10 24.12
C ALA A 13 16.89 9.70 22.84
N ARG A 14 15.89 10.49 22.43
CA ARG A 14 15.22 10.26 21.14
C ARG A 14 16.31 10.28 20.07
N PRO A 15 16.42 9.26 19.19
CA PRO A 15 17.36 9.33 18.07
C PRO A 15 17.12 10.64 17.30
N ARG A 16 18.19 11.28 16.83
CA ARG A 16 18.09 12.50 16.03
C ARG A 16 17.15 12.21 14.85
N ASP A 17 16.10 13.01 14.72
CA ASP A 17 15.18 12.93 13.58
C ASP A 17 15.90 13.48 12.35
N GLU A 18 16.38 12.57 11.50
CA GLU A 18 17.01 12.89 10.21
C GLU A 18 15.99 12.80 9.06
N SER A 19 14.69 12.76 9.35
CA SER A 19 13.72 12.84 8.26
C SER A 19 13.72 14.24 7.66
N TYR A 20 13.79 14.31 6.34
CA TYR A 20 13.86 15.57 5.62
C TYR A 20 13.07 15.51 4.33
N THR A 21 12.80 16.70 3.80
CA THR A 21 12.26 16.87 2.45
C THR A 21 13.43 17.22 1.55
N ALA A 22 13.72 16.41 0.54
CA ALA A 22 14.82 16.70 -0.39
C ALA A 22 14.63 18.10 -1.01
N PRO A 23 15.71 18.89 -1.21
CA PRO A 23 15.62 20.24 -1.72
C PRO A 23 14.78 20.34 -3.00
N GLY A 24 13.86 21.30 -3.01
CA GLY A 24 12.69 21.39 -3.89
C GLY A 24 12.93 21.82 -5.33
N GLU A 25 13.95 21.30 -6.01
CA GLU A 25 14.00 21.43 -7.46
C GLU A 25 13.21 20.32 -8.17
N HIS A 26 12.99 19.14 -7.55
CA HIS A 26 12.45 17.95 -8.25
C HIS A 26 11.19 17.35 -7.63
N THR A 27 10.45 18.16 -6.90
CA THR A 27 9.28 17.69 -6.18
C THR A 27 8.02 18.17 -6.91
N THR A 28 6.96 17.35 -6.94
CA THR A 28 5.77 17.67 -7.73
C THR A 28 5.17 19.02 -7.39
N ALA A 29 5.11 19.38 -6.11
CA ALA A 29 4.54 20.65 -5.70
C ALA A 29 5.45 21.83 -6.11
N ALA A 30 6.77 21.67 -6.09
CA ALA A 30 7.69 22.72 -6.54
C ALA A 30 7.64 22.92 -8.06
N ALA A 31 7.52 21.83 -8.83
CA ALA A 31 7.38 21.89 -10.29
C ALA A 31 6.09 22.63 -10.74
N ILE A 32 5.04 22.64 -9.92
CA ILE A 32 3.78 23.40 -10.14
C ILE A 32 3.74 24.74 -9.38
N GLY A 33 4.88 25.25 -8.89
CA GLY A 33 4.99 26.57 -8.26
C GLY A 33 4.47 26.66 -6.82
N LYS A 34 4.29 25.54 -6.11
CA LYS A 34 3.81 25.50 -4.71
C LYS A 34 4.97 25.30 -3.73
N ARG A 35 4.93 26.05 -2.62
CA ARG A 35 5.86 25.87 -1.49
C ARG A 35 5.47 24.65 -0.66
N TYR A 36 6.48 23.96 -0.15
CA TYR A 36 6.28 22.90 0.84
C TYR A 36 6.07 23.53 2.21
N ASP A 37 4.87 23.38 2.76
CA ASP A 37 4.63 23.77 4.15
C ASP A 37 5.18 22.68 5.08
N HIS A 38 6.12 23.10 5.92
CA HIS A 38 6.69 22.30 7.01
C HIS A 38 5.89 22.48 8.31
N GLU A 39 4.95 23.43 8.34
CA GLU A 39 4.11 23.68 9.49
C GLU A 39 2.86 22.81 9.43
N PHE A 40 2.53 22.21 10.58
CA PHE A 40 1.47 21.24 10.74
C PHE A 40 0.39 21.81 11.66
N PRO A 41 -0.30 22.90 11.27
CA PRO A 41 -1.35 23.42 12.10
C PRO A 41 -2.40 22.31 12.31
N PRO A 42 -2.92 22.13 13.53
CA PRO A 42 -4.12 21.33 13.72
C PRO A 42 -5.22 21.88 12.80
N SER A 43 -6.22 21.07 12.49
CA SER A 43 -7.44 21.66 11.94
C SER A 43 -7.96 22.69 12.96
N ASP A 44 -8.18 23.92 12.50
CA ASP A 44 -8.73 25.03 13.27
C ASP A 44 -10.23 24.87 13.55
N ASP A 45 -10.85 23.77 13.11
CA ASP A 45 -12.30 23.62 13.10
C ASP A 45 -12.82 22.81 14.30
N ALA A 46 -13.47 23.52 15.23
CA ALA A 46 -14.01 22.96 16.45
C ALA A 46 -15.28 22.10 16.25
N ASN A 47 -15.92 22.12 15.07
CA ASN A 47 -17.19 21.41 14.81
C ASN A 47 -17.02 20.25 13.80
N LYS A 48 -16.53 19.12 14.32
CA LYS A 48 -16.24 17.89 13.55
C LYS A 48 -17.45 16.97 13.36
N SER A 49 -18.49 17.44 12.68
CA SER A 49 -19.68 16.61 12.39
C SER A 49 -19.64 16.00 10.97
N PRO A 50 -19.89 14.68 10.80
CA PRO A 50 -19.88 14.01 9.48
C PRO A 50 -21.05 14.40 8.57
N ASP A 51 -22.08 15.02 9.14
CA ASP A 51 -23.24 15.54 8.41
C ASP A 51 -23.00 16.94 7.83
N ARG A 52 -21.88 17.57 8.19
CA ARG A 52 -21.46 18.88 7.68
C ARG A 52 -20.97 18.80 6.23
N THR A 53 -21.36 19.79 5.43
CA THR A 53 -20.80 20.06 4.11
C THR A 53 -19.60 20.98 4.27
N SER A 54 -18.40 20.44 4.54
CA SER A 54 -17.20 21.27 4.66
C SER A 54 -16.74 21.82 3.31
N ASP A 55 -16.79 20.99 2.24
CA ASP A 55 -16.08 21.29 0.99
C ASP A 55 -16.81 20.87 -0.31
N ALA A 56 -18.04 20.34 -0.23
CA ALA A 56 -18.85 19.95 -1.41
C ALA A 56 -20.37 19.86 -1.10
N SER A 57 -21.19 19.74 -2.16
CA SER A 57 -22.66 19.58 -2.11
C SER A 57 -23.15 18.26 -1.49
N VAL A 58 -22.24 17.31 -1.26
CA VAL A 58 -22.52 15.97 -0.70
C VAL A 58 -21.74 15.79 0.59
N SER A 59 -22.43 15.58 1.72
CA SER A 59 -21.79 15.20 2.98
C SER A 59 -21.55 13.70 3.06
N SER A 60 -20.47 13.28 3.72
CA SER A 60 -20.16 11.85 3.90
C SER A 60 -21.28 11.08 4.60
N GLY A 61 -21.96 11.70 5.58
CA GLY A 61 -23.13 11.13 6.25
C GLY A 61 -24.34 10.97 5.32
N ARG A 62 -24.61 11.94 4.42
CA ARG A 62 -25.63 11.77 3.38
C ARG A 62 -25.25 10.68 2.40
N TYR A 63 -24.01 10.68 1.89
CA TYR A 63 -23.52 9.64 0.98
C TYR A 63 -23.65 8.23 1.57
N ALA A 64 -23.35 8.06 2.87
CA ALA A 64 -23.52 6.79 3.58
C ALA A 64 -25.00 6.35 3.67
N ARG A 65 -25.94 7.30 3.75
CA ARG A 65 -27.39 7.03 3.83
C ARG A 65 -28.05 6.91 2.45
N SER A 66 -27.47 7.57 1.44
CA SER A 66 -28.03 7.78 0.11
C SER A 66 -27.25 7.06 -0.98
N SER A 67 -26.47 6.01 -0.67
CA SER A 67 -25.72 5.22 -1.66
C SER A 67 -26.61 4.41 -2.62
N GLN A 68 -27.72 5.01 -3.07
CA GLN A 68 -28.48 4.76 -4.30
C GLN A 68 -27.67 5.06 -5.58
N GLY A 69 -26.51 5.73 -5.46
CA GLY A 69 -25.73 6.24 -6.60
C GLY A 69 -24.86 5.22 -7.36
N LEU A 70 -24.93 3.94 -7.03
CA LEU A 70 -24.45 2.85 -7.87
C LEU A 70 -25.71 2.12 -8.35
N GLN A 71 -26.07 2.33 -9.62
CA GLN A 71 -27.38 2.02 -10.18
C GLN A 71 -27.84 0.57 -9.88
N ASP A 72 -29.15 0.46 -9.58
CA ASP A 72 -29.96 -0.75 -9.57
C ASP A 72 -29.46 -1.93 -8.73
N ARG A 73 -29.52 -1.80 -7.39
CA ARG A 73 -30.04 -2.83 -6.46
C ARG A 73 -29.87 -2.41 -4.98
N VAL A 74 -30.98 -2.49 -4.25
CA VAL A 74 -31.14 -2.51 -2.78
C VAL A 74 -31.35 -1.15 -2.08
N THR A 75 -32.44 -1.09 -1.32
CA THR A 75 -32.88 -0.01 -0.43
C THR A 75 -31.96 0.15 0.79
N PRO A 76 -31.61 1.37 1.26
CA PRO A 76 -30.66 1.54 2.36
C PRO A 76 -31.29 1.21 3.72
N GLN A 77 -30.90 0.08 4.32
CA GLN A 77 -30.81 0.04 5.78
C GLN A 77 -29.52 0.77 6.17
N SER A 78 -29.61 1.74 7.09
CA SER A 78 -28.52 2.63 7.51
C SER A 78 -27.15 1.95 7.55
N LEU A 79 -26.20 2.41 6.75
CA LEU A 79 -24.84 1.91 6.73
C LEU A 79 -24.21 2.04 8.14
N GLN A 80 -24.05 0.91 8.84
CA GLN A 80 -23.36 0.89 10.13
C GLN A 80 -21.86 1.02 9.90
N LEU A 81 -21.29 2.19 10.19
CA LEU A 81 -19.84 2.43 10.04
C LEU A 81 -19.01 1.92 11.22
N GLU A 82 -19.65 1.72 12.36
CA GLU A 82 -19.03 1.25 13.61
C GLU A 82 -19.26 -0.25 13.81
N PHE A 83 -18.46 -1.07 13.13
CA PHE A 83 -18.40 -2.50 13.41
C PHE A 83 -17.54 -2.74 14.65
N HIS A 84 -18.10 -3.42 15.64
CA HIS A 84 -17.38 -3.81 16.85
C HIS A 84 -17.32 -5.33 16.96
N HIS A 85 -16.10 -5.87 16.98
CA HIS A 85 -15.86 -7.26 17.30
C HIS A 85 -15.55 -7.45 18.80
N PRO A 86 -16.07 -8.48 19.48
CA PRO A 86 -15.76 -8.72 20.90
C PRO A 86 -14.26 -8.79 21.23
N LEU A 87 -13.43 -9.22 20.28
CA LEU A 87 -11.97 -9.26 20.42
C LEU A 87 -11.34 -7.88 20.68
N GLU A 88 -11.94 -6.80 20.19
CA GLU A 88 -11.42 -5.45 20.42
C GLU A 88 -11.41 -5.13 21.93
N LYS A 89 -12.45 -5.56 22.66
CA LYS A 89 -12.52 -5.43 24.12
C LYS A 89 -11.44 -6.24 24.82
N TRP A 90 -11.06 -7.41 24.29
CA TRP A 90 -10.00 -8.24 24.85
C TRP A 90 -8.62 -7.63 24.57
N LEU A 91 -8.38 -7.20 23.34
CA LEU A 91 -7.13 -6.56 22.91
C LEU A 91 -6.84 -5.25 23.69
N ALA A 92 -7.87 -4.56 24.16
CA ALA A 92 -7.72 -3.38 25.01
C ALA A 92 -7.26 -3.68 26.45
N ARG A 93 -7.49 -4.90 26.97
CA ARG A 93 -7.20 -5.26 28.37
C ARG A 93 -5.69 -5.38 28.63
N ARG A 94 -5.21 -4.80 29.73
CA ARG A 94 -3.78 -4.80 30.13
C ARG A 94 -3.15 -6.20 30.19
N PRO A 95 -3.78 -7.23 30.81
CA PRO A 95 -3.19 -8.57 30.88
C PRO A 95 -3.01 -9.21 29.50
N PHE A 96 -3.96 -8.98 28.59
CA PHE A 96 -3.88 -9.52 27.23
C PHE A 96 -2.78 -8.84 26.42
N ARG A 97 -2.62 -7.51 26.57
CA ARG A 97 -1.51 -6.76 25.95
C ARG A 97 -0.14 -7.23 26.44
N TRP A 98 -0.02 -7.46 27.75
CA TRP A 98 1.19 -8.04 28.34
C TRP A 98 1.50 -9.41 27.75
N LEU A 99 0.50 -10.29 27.64
CA LEU A 99 0.66 -11.62 27.03
C LEU A 99 1.12 -11.52 25.57
N LEU A 100 0.47 -10.69 24.73
CA LEU A 100 0.84 -10.51 23.33
C LEU A 100 2.28 -9.99 23.19
N ARG A 101 2.69 -9.07 24.07
CA ARG A 101 4.07 -8.56 24.09
C ARG A 101 5.05 -9.70 24.34
N HIS A 102 4.82 -10.54 25.34
CA HIS A 102 5.73 -11.67 25.64
C HIS A 102 5.72 -12.75 24.55
N LEU A 103 4.55 -13.11 24.02
CA LEU A 103 4.46 -14.14 22.99
C LEU A 103 5.12 -13.74 21.67
N SER A 104 5.28 -12.44 21.44
CA SER A 104 5.80 -11.93 20.18
C SER A 104 7.29 -11.59 20.21
N VAL A 105 7.96 -11.62 21.37
CA VAL A 105 9.42 -11.42 21.45
C VAL A 105 10.16 -12.62 20.85
N ALA A 106 11.11 -12.35 19.97
CA ALA A 106 11.99 -13.36 19.38
C ALA A 106 13.03 -13.84 20.40
N ASP A 107 13.33 -15.14 20.40
CA ASP A 107 14.40 -15.73 21.21
C ASP A 107 15.79 -15.54 20.57
N ARG A 108 16.81 -16.20 21.14
CA ARG A 108 18.20 -16.18 20.63
C ARG A 108 18.33 -16.74 19.21
N ASN A 109 17.38 -17.55 18.75
CA ASN A 109 17.34 -18.13 17.42
C ASN A 109 16.49 -17.28 16.45
N GLY A 110 16.03 -16.11 16.88
CA GLY A 110 15.24 -15.18 16.06
C GLY A 110 13.76 -15.54 15.96
N LYS A 111 13.28 -16.53 16.73
CA LYS A 111 11.91 -17.06 16.63
C LYS A 111 11.03 -16.62 17.79
N ALA A 112 9.84 -16.10 17.49
CA ALA A 112 8.85 -15.71 18.48
C ALA A 112 8.14 -16.93 19.09
N ALA A 113 7.68 -16.82 20.34
CA ALA A 113 6.86 -17.87 20.95
C ALA A 113 5.56 -18.10 20.17
N LEU A 114 4.97 -17.04 19.59
CA LEU A 114 3.80 -17.10 18.73
C LEU A 114 4.02 -17.99 17.49
N GLU A 115 5.21 -17.96 16.90
CA GLU A 115 5.56 -18.86 15.78
C GLU A 115 5.55 -20.32 16.24
N ARG A 116 6.17 -20.63 17.39
CA ARG A 116 6.16 -21.98 17.98
C ARG A 116 4.76 -22.47 18.34
N ILE A 117 3.91 -21.59 18.84
CA ILE A 117 2.50 -21.90 19.16
C ILE A 117 1.76 -22.34 17.89
N ILE A 118 1.96 -21.60 16.79
CA ILE A 118 1.32 -21.90 15.50
C ILE A 118 1.88 -23.19 14.89
N GLU A 119 3.20 -23.40 14.96
CA GLU A 119 3.84 -24.61 14.43
C GLU A 119 3.47 -25.89 15.18
N SER A 120 3.25 -25.79 16.50
CA SER A 120 2.85 -26.92 17.34
C SER A 120 1.34 -27.18 17.31
N TYR A 121 0.54 -26.26 16.77
CA TYR A 121 -0.91 -26.38 16.71
C TYR A 121 -1.32 -27.57 15.85
N ARG A 122 -1.91 -28.59 16.49
CA ARG A 122 -2.39 -29.83 15.84
C ARG A 122 -1.33 -30.53 14.99
N ASN A 123 -0.05 -30.27 15.27
CA ASN A 123 1.07 -30.88 14.56
C ASN A 123 1.55 -32.13 15.33
N PRO A 124 1.38 -33.35 14.80
CA PRO A 124 1.83 -34.56 15.46
C PRO A 124 3.35 -34.63 15.60
N ASP A 125 4.08 -34.02 14.65
CA ASP A 125 5.55 -34.02 14.57
C ASP A 125 6.19 -32.99 15.51
N ALA A 126 5.39 -32.10 16.11
CA ALA A 126 5.90 -31.13 17.08
C ALA A 126 6.25 -31.82 18.41
N PRO A 127 7.32 -31.39 19.10
CA PRO A 127 7.72 -31.97 20.38
C PRO A 127 6.57 -32.00 21.39
N LEU A 128 6.40 -33.12 22.10
CA LEU A 128 5.30 -33.31 23.04
C LEU A 128 5.22 -32.19 24.09
N TRP A 129 6.38 -31.74 24.60
CA TRP A 129 6.45 -30.66 25.58
C TRP A 129 5.89 -29.33 25.05
N GLN A 130 6.07 -29.02 23.77
CA GLN A 130 5.50 -27.79 23.16
C GLN A 130 3.99 -27.91 23.03
N ARG A 131 3.50 -29.09 22.62
CA ARG A 131 2.07 -29.37 22.49
C ARG A 131 1.36 -29.28 23.84
N VAL A 132 2.02 -29.71 24.93
CA VAL A 132 1.52 -29.58 26.30
C VAL A 132 1.58 -28.13 26.78
N LEU A 133 2.73 -27.46 26.63
CA LEU A 133 2.94 -26.08 27.07
C LEU A 133 1.97 -25.10 26.42
N TYR A 134 1.73 -25.24 25.11
CA TYR A 134 0.87 -24.35 24.34
C TYR A 134 -0.57 -24.83 24.22
N TRP A 135 -0.95 -25.93 24.88
CA TRP A 135 -2.30 -26.48 24.83
C TRP A 135 -3.41 -25.45 25.14
N PRO A 136 -3.27 -24.55 26.14
CA PRO A 136 -4.29 -23.52 26.39
C PRO A 136 -4.46 -22.56 25.21
N LEU A 137 -3.37 -22.23 24.51
CA LEU A 137 -3.38 -21.35 23.34
C LEU A 137 -3.90 -22.08 22.10
N HIS A 138 -3.65 -23.40 21.97
CA HIS A 138 -4.28 -24.22 20.93
C HIS A 138 -5.80 -24.28 21.09
N LYS A 139 -6.31 -24.36 22.33
CA LYS A 139 -7.75 -24.25 22.60
C LYS A 139 -8.33 -22.88 22.23
N PHE A 140 -7.55 -21.81 22.42
CA PHE A 140 -7.93 -20.48 21.94
C PHE A 140 -7.99 -20.42 20.40
N ILE A 141 -7.00 -21.00 19.70
CA ILE A 141 -7.02 -21.11 18.24
C ILE A 141 -8.24 -21.92 17.76
N ASP A 142 -8.57 -23.03 18.44
CA ASP A 142 -9.76 -23.84 18.13
C ASP A 142 -11.07 -23.04 18.22
N ARG A 143 -11.15 -22.05 19.12
CA ARG A 143 -12.29 -21.14 19.23
C ARG A 143 -12.30 -20.05 18.16
N MET A 144 -11.12 -19.63 17.71
CA MET A 144 -10.92 -18.52 16.78
C MET A 144 -11.05 -18.91 15.30
N ARG A 145 -10.73 -20.16 14.95
CA ARG A 145 -10.83 -20.66 13.56
C ARG A 145 -12.25 -20.67 13.00
N GLY A 146 -13.26 -20.53 13.86
CA GLY A 146 -14.67 -20.61 13.47
C GLY A 146 -15.01 -22.01 12.95
N GLU A 147 -15.70 -22.08 11.82
CA GLU A 147 -16.16 -23.32 11.19
C GLU A 147 -15.07 -24.05 10.39
N VAL A 148 -13.89 -23.44 10.22
CA VAL A 148 -12.79 -24.07 9.47
C VAL A 148 -12.26 -25.28 10.23
N ASP A 149 -12.18 -26.43 9.57
CA ASP A 149 -11.63 -27.64 10.16
C ASP A 149 -10.16 -27.44 10.61
N ALA A 150 -9.75 -28.18 11.63
CA ALA A 150 -8.52 -27.86 12.36
C ALA A 150 -7.28 -28.13 11.50
N GLU A 151 -7.39 -29.14 10.64
CA GLU A 151 -6.30 -29.58 9.77
C GLU A 151 -6.14 -28.64 8.57
N THR A 152 -7.23 -28.18 7.95
CA THR A 152 -7.20 -27.14 6.93
C THR A 152 -6.73 -25.81 7.51
N PHE A 153 -7.18 -25.44 8.71
CA PHE A 153 -6.70 -24.22 9.38
C PHE A 153 -5.20 -24.30 9.65
N ARG A 154 -4.72 -25.43 10.16
CA ARG A 154 -3.28 -25.71 10.34
C ARG A 154 -2.53 -25.61 9.02
N LYS A 155 -2.97 -26.29 7.96
CA LYS A 155 -2.32 -26.25 6.64
C LYS A 155 -2.25 -24.83 6.07
N ARG A 156 -3.33 -24.04 6.22
CA ARG A 156 -3.37 -22.63 5.78
C ARG A 156 -2.42 -21.73 6.58
N LEU A 157 -2.32 -21.93 7.90
CA LEU A 157 -1.55 -21.05 8.78
C LEU A 157 -0.07 -21.46 8.87
N ALA A 158 0.19 -22.74 9.12
CA ALA A 158 1.54 -23.31 9.20
C ALA A 158 2.22 -23.38 7.82
N GLY A 159 1.44 -23.53 6.73
CA GLY A 159 1.96 -23.51 5.36
C GLY A 159 2.23 -22.11 4.81
N HIS A 160 1.90 -21.04 5.54
CA HIS A 160 2.03 -19.66 5.08
C HIS A 160 2.81 -18.80 6.08
N ALA A 161 4.13 -19.00 6.13
CA ALA A 161 5.07 -18.25 6.97
C ALA A 161 4.85 -16.71 6.94
N PRO A 162 4.54 -16.06 5.79
CA PRO A 162 4.21 -14.64 5.76
C PRO A 162 3.04 -14.25 6.66
N THR A 163 1.99 -15.08 6.77
CA THR A 163 0.84 -14.78 7.64
C THR A 163 1.26 -14.81 9.11
N VAL A 164 2.06 -15.79 9.50
CA VAL A 164 2.56 -15.93 10.87
C VAL A 164 3.43 -14.73 11.26
N ARG A 165 4.33 -14.33 10.36
CA ARG A 165 5.19 -13.14 10.51
C ARG A 165 4.36 -11.87 10.70
N GLY A 166 3.31 -11.70 9.89
CA GLY A 166 2.34 -10.60 10.04
C GLY A 166 1.63 -10.61 11.40
N LEU A 167 1.20 -11.78 11.87
CA LEU A 167 0.59 -11.93 13.20
C LEU A 167 1.57 -11.57 14.33
N VAL A 168 2.86 -11.90 14.19
CA VAL A 168 3.89 -11.47 15.16
C VAL A 168 4.00 -9.95 15.19
N ILE A 169 4.08 -9.28 14.04
CA ILE A 169 4.13 -7.81 14.00
C ILE A 169 2.87 -7.20 14.62
N VAL A 170 1.68 -7.71 14.28
CA VAL A 170 0.40 -7.24 14.85
C VAL A 170 0.40 -7.41 16.37
N ALA A 171 0.81 -8.58 16.88
CA ALA A 171 0.87 -8.86 18.30
C ALA A 171 1.86 -7.93 19.03
N ARG A 172 3.06 -7.72 18.48
CA ARG A 172 4.04 -6.74 19.03
C ARG A 172 3.43 -5.34 19.09
N SER A 173 2.77 -4.94 18.02
CA SER A 173 2.19 -3.60 17.87
C SER A 173 1.06 -3.34 18.84
N VAL A 174 0.14 -4.29 19.01
CA VAL A 174 -0.93 -4.19 20.01
C VAL A 174 -0.36 -4.27 21.43
N GLY A 175 0.67 -5.08 21.66
CA GLY A 175 1.36 -5.17 22.96
C GLY A 175 2.04 -3.86 23.35
N GLU A 176 2.61 -3.13 22.39
CA GLU A 176 3.32 -1.87 22.62
C GLU A 176 2.39 -0.65 22.66
N PHE A 177 1.58 -0.45 21.61
CA PHE A 177 0.76 0.75 21.44
C PHE A 177 -0.69 0.59 21.92
N GLY A 178 -1.10 -0.64 22.21
CA GLY A 178 -2.53 -0.97 22.30
C GLY A 178 -3.20 -0.99 20.93
N LEU A 179 -4.51 -1.19 20.97
CA LEU A 179 -5.36 -1.12 19.78
C LEU A 179 -5.60 0.37 19.45
N THR A 180 -5.06 0.83 18.33
CA THR A 180 -5.10 2.23 17.87
C THR A 180 -5.88 2.34 16.56
N VAL A 181 -6.52 3.47 16.27
CA VAL A 181 -7.26 3.68 15.02
C VAL A 181 -6.73 4.93 14.30
N PRO A 182 -6.06 4.78 13.14
CA PRO A 182 -5.65 3.51 12.54
C PRO A 182 -4.53 2.82 13.35
N GLN A 183 -4.29 1.52 13.13
CA GLN A 183 -3.33 0.78 13.94
C GLN A 183 -1.90 1.26 13.66
N ARG A 184 -1.18 1.61 14.73
CA ARG A 184 0.26 1.88 14.74
C ARG A 184 1.04 0.56 14.77
N PHE A 185 2.07 0.46 13.94
CA PHE A 185 2.91 -0.73 13.83
C PHE A 185 4.33 -0.49 14.31
N VAL A 186 4.94 -1.51 14.93
CA VAL A 186 6.36 -1.48 15.35
C VAL A 186 7.33 -1.69 14.19
N ALA A 187 6.84 -2.26 13.09
CA ALA A 187 7.58 -2.57 11.87
C ALA A 187 6.62 -2.55 10.67
N PRO A 188 7.09 -2.30 9.44
CA PRO A 188 6.25 -2.37 8.26
C PRO A 188 5.76 -3.80 8.03
N LEU A 189 4.51 -3.94 7.57
CA LEU A 189 3.95 -5.20 7.10
C LEU A 189 4.44 -5.55 5.68
N PHE A 190 4.89 -4.58 4.90
CA PHE A 190 5.58 -4.87 3.65
C PHE A 190 6.52 -3.73 3.27
N ALA A 191 7.43 -4.00 2.34
CA ALA A 191 8.25 -2.98 1.68
C ALA A 191 8.04 -3.06 0.17
N VAL A 192 8.01 -1.90 -0.50
CA VAL A 192 8.13 -1.80 -1.95
C VAL A 192 9.53 -1.28 -2.26
N TRP A 193 10.36 -2.12 -2.85
CA TRP A 193 11.73 -1.76 -3.16
C TRP A 193 11.83 -1.39 -4.64
N ASN A 194 12.14 -0.12 -4.91
CA ASN A 194 12.62 0.31 -6.22
C ASN A 194 14.02 -0.30 -6.41
N PHE A 195 14.04 -1.51 -6.96
CA PHE A 195 15.17 -2.42 -6.84
C PHE A 195 16.41 -1.96 -7.60
N THR A 196 16.18 -1.21 -8.67
CA THR A 196 17.19 -0.55 -9.50
C THR A 196 16.57 0.68 -10.15
N ASN A 197 17.40 1.64 -10.58
CA ASN A 197 16.94 2.71 -11.47
C ASN A 197 16.90 2.31 -12.94
N ARG A 198 17.52 1.16 -13.28
CA ARG A 198 17.67 0.73 -14.66
C ARG A 198 16.37 0.19 -15.22
N CYS A 199 15.93 0.67 -16.38
CA CYS A 199 14.77 0.20 -17.10
C CYS A 199 15.03 0.13 -18.61
N ASN A 200 14.44 -0.85 -19.28
CA ASN A 200 14.51 -1.02 -20.73
C ASN A 200 13.40 -0.25 -21.48
N LEU A 201 12.52 0.48 -20.77
CA LEU A 201 11.42 1.29 -21.32
C LEU A 201 11.48 2.74 -20.83
N ALA A 202 10.70 3.61 -21.48
CA ALA A 202 10.63 5.04 -21.20
C ALA A 202 9.16 5.51 -21.03
N CYS A 203 8.38 4.80 -20.22
CA CYS A 203 6.94 5.05 -20.04
C CYS A 203 6.64 6.50 -19.66
N ARG A 204 5.57 7.09 -20.22
CA ARG A 204 5.19 8.50 -20.00
C ARG A 204 4.88 8.83 -18.53
N HIS A 205 4.25 7.90 -17.81
CA HIS A 205 3.82 8.10 -16.42
C HIS A 205 4.83 7.67 -15.36
N CYS A 206 6.06 7.27 -15.75
CA CYS A 206 6.99 6.60 -14.85
C CYS A 206 7.31 7.45 -13.61
N TYR A 207 6.84 6.97 -12.44
CA TYR A 207 6.97 7.70 -11.18
C TYR A 207 8.42 7.85 -10.71
N GLN A 208 9.28 6.87 -11.05
CA GLN A 208 10.68 6.86 -10.66
C GLN A 208 11.56 7.66 -11.63
N ASP A 209 11.06 8.00 -12.82
CA ASP A 209 11.87 8.57 -13.91
C ASP A 209 13.10 7.70 -14.25
N SER A 210 12.89 6.38 -14.36
CA SER A 210 13.94 5.40 -14.64
C SER A 210 14.57 5.58 -16.02
N ASP A 211 15.86 5.22 -16.12
CA ASP A 211 16.68 5.33 -17.33
C ASP A 211 17.35 3.99 -17.66
N ARG A 212 18.05 3.87 -18.79
CA ARG A 212 18.83 2.68 -19.19
C ARG A 212 20.10 2.47 -18.37
N SER A 213 20.48 3.47 -17.58
CA SER A 213 21.70 3.48 -16.77
C SER A 213 21.41 3.11 -15.30
N THR A 214 22.40 2.51 -14.65
CA THR A 214 22.43 2.30 -13.21
C THR A 214 22.94 3.58 -12.54
N ILE A 215 22.33 4.00 -11.44
CA ILE A 215 22.84 5.16 -10.68
C ILE A 215 24.11 4.78 -9.91
N ALA A 216 25.08 5.69 -9.83
CA ALA A 216 26.35 5.43 -9.13
C ALA A 216 26.17 5.05 -7.65
N ALA A 217 25.13 5.60 -7.01
CA ALA A 217 24.82 5.35 -5.61
C ALA A 217 23.99 4.08 -5.36
N GLU A 218 23.67 3.26 -6.38
CA GLU A 218 22.85 2.05 -6.22
C GLU A 218 23.49 1.11 -5.18
N LEU A 219 22.65 0.46 -4.36
CA LEU A 219 23.11 -0.51 -3.38
C LEU A 219 23.80 -1.67 -4.09
N THR A 220 24.97 -2.07 -3.56
CA THR A 220 25.66 -3.28 -3.98
C THR A 220 24.87 -4.52 -3.60
N LEU A 221 25.15 -5.68 -4.23
CA LEU A 221 24.51 -6.95 -3.85
C LEU A 221 24.67 -7.27 -2.36
N ALA A 222 25.84 -6.99 -1.78
CA ALA A 222 26.11 -7.23 -0.36
C ALA A 222 25.20 -6.37 0.53
N GLU A 223 25.04 -5.08 0.21
CA GLU A 223 24.13 -4.18 0.91
C GLU A 223 22.67 -4.60 0.73
N LYS A 224 22.30 -5.03 -0.49
CA LYS A 224 20.95 -5.51 -0.78
C LYS A 224 20.62 -6.76 0.07
N LEU A 225 21.53 -7.73 0.16
CA LEU A 225 21.36 -8.93 0.99
C LEU A 225 21.28 -8.58 2.49
N ALA A 226 22.14 -7.67 2.96
CA ALA A 226 22.09 -7.20 4.35
C ALA A 226 20.75 -6.50 4.69
N LEU A 227 20.16 -5.79 3.72
CA LEU A 227 18.85 -5.17 3.89
C LEU A 227 17.72 -6.20 3.98
N VAL A 228 17.76 -7.25 3.16
CA VAL A 228 16.83 -8.40 3.27
C VAL A 228 16.94 -9.05 4.65
N ASP A 229 18.13 -9.14 5.22
CA ASP A 229 18.35 -9.68 6.57
C ASP A 229 17.76 -8.80 7.68
N GLN A 230 17.81 -7.47 7.50
CA GLN A 230 17.13 -6.55 8.39
C GLN A 230 15.61 -6.76 8.33
N MET A 231 15.02 -6.86 7.14
CA MET A 231 13.58 -7.17 6.96
C MET A 231 13.21 -8.52 7.59
N GLY A 232 14.07 -9.53 7.41
CA GLY A 232 13.98 -10.85 8.01
C GLY A 232 13.83 -10.78 9.53
N ARG A 233 14.78 -10.10 10.21
CA ARG A 233 14.80 -9.88 11.66
C ARG A 233 13.59 -9.09 12.16
N MET A 234 13.10 -8.12 11.38
CA MET A 234 11.90 -7.35 11.70
C MET A 234 10.60 -8.16 11.60
N HIS A 235 10.67 -9.42 11.13
CA HIS A 235 9.50 -10.26 10.84
C HIS A 235 8.61 -9.68 9.73
N MET A 236 9.20 -8.91 8.80
CA MET A 236 8.44 -8.36 7.67
C MET A 236 7.88 -9.54 6.85
N PRO A 237 6.56 -9.59 6.58
CA PRO A 237 5.96 -10.74 5.92
C PRO A 237 6.04 -10.68 4.39
N MET A 238 6.14 -9.50 3.78
CA MET A 238 6.09 -9.34 2.32
C MET A 238 7.13 -8.34 1.82
N LEU A 239 7.74 -8.67 0.67
CA LEU A 239 8.65 -7.81 -0.08
C LEU A 239 8.19 -7.74 -1.53
N ALA A 240 7.84 -6.53 -1.98
CA ALA A 240 7.52 -6.25 -3.38
C ALA A 240 8.72 -5.60 -4.07
N LEU A 241 9.19 -6.19 -5.15
CA LEU A 241 10.27 -5.67 -5.98
C LEU A 241 9.66 -4.92 -7.16
N SER A 242 10.02 -3.64 -7.31
CA SER A 242 9.53 -2.74 -8.34
C SER A 242 10.69 -1.82 -8.80
N GLY A 243 10.35 -0.65 -9.32
CA GLY A 243 11.24 0.45 -9.59
C GLY A 243 11.46 0.72 -11.08
N GLY A 244 12.73 0.77 -11.49
CA GLY A 244 13.08 0.40 -12.87
C GLY A 244 12.61 -1.03 -13.19
N GLU A 245 13.19 -1.69 -14.18
CA GLU A 245 12.78 -3.06 -14.49
C GLU A 245 13.58 -4.06 -13.62
N PRO A 246 12.98 -4.78 -12.65
CA PRO A 246 13.77 -5.63 -11.77
C PRO A 246 14.29 -6.88 -12.48
N THR A 247 13.59 -7.38 -13.50
CA THR A 247 13.96 -8.61 -14.23
C THR A 247 15.24 -8.49 -15.05
N ILE A 248 15.72 -7.28 -15.32
CA ILE A 248 17.02 -7.06 -15.98
C ILE A 248 18.17 -6.94 -14.97
N SER A 249 17.90 -6.92 -13.66
CA SER A 249 18.94 -6.81 -12.64
C SER A 249 19.56 -8.19 -12.37
N PRO A 250 20.91 -8.30 -12.33
CA PRO A 250 21.58 -9.56 -11.99
C PRO A 250 21.34 -9.97 -10.53
N ASP A 251 21.02 -9.00 -9.65
CA ASP A 251 20.84 -9.21 -8.22
C ASP A 251 19.47 -9.81 -7.86
N LEU A 252 18.53 -9.89 -8.80
CA LEU A 252 17.14 -10.26 -8.53
C LEU A 252 17.03 -11.66 -7.90
N VAL A 253 17.69 -12.66 -8.50
CA VAL A 253 17.60 -14.06 -8.05
C VAL A 253 18.21 -14.26 -6.66
N PRO A 254 19.45 -13.81 -6.38
CA PRO A 254 20.01 -13.87 -5.03
C PRO A 254 19.11 -13.25 -3.96
N ILE A 255 18.46 -12.13 -4.28
CA ILE A 255 17.57 -11.43 -3.35
C ILE A 255 16.27 -12.20 -3.11
N LEU A 256 15.69 -12.81 -4.15
CA LEU A 256 14.51 -13.68 -4.00
C LEU A 256 14.81 -14.90 -3.14
N GLU A 257 15.95 -15.57 -3.36
CA GLU A 257 16.38 -16.72 -2.57
C GLU A 257 16.60 -16.34 -1.11
N ARG A 258 17.26 -15.20 -0.86
CA ARG A 258 17.46 -14.71 0.50
C ARG A 258 16.13 -14.36 1.18
N ALA A 259 15.24 -13.65 0.49
CA ALA A 259 13.93 -13.28 1.02
C ALA A 259 13.07 -14.52 1.34
N ARG A 260 13.11 -15.54 0.47
CA ARG A 260 12.49 -16.86 0.71
C ARG A 260 13.05 -17.52 1.97
N SER A 261 14.37 -17.50 2.16
CA SER A 261 15.01 -18.07 3.36
C SER A 261 14.58 -17.37 4.65
N CYS A 262 14.22 -16.09 4.57
CA CYS A 262 13.64 -15.31 5.67
C CYS A 262 12.12 -15.51 5.84
N GLY A 263 11.47 -16.36 5.03
CA GLY A 263 10.04 -16.64 5.10
C GLY A 263 9.14 -15.52 4.57
N MET A 264 9.66 -14.63 3.72
CA MET A 264 8.90 -13.54 3.11
C MET A 264 8.12 -14.00 1.87
N HIS A 265 6.93 -13.42 1.68
CA HIS A 265 6.22 -13.48 0.41
C HIS A 265 6.84 -12.46 -0.56
N THR A 266 7.41 -12.93 -1.65
CA THR A 266 8.01 -12.05 -2.66
C THR A 266 7.08 -11.85 -3.83
N THR A 267 6.98 -10.60 -4.25
CA THR A 267 6.24 -10.18 -5.44
C THR A 267 7.12 -9.33 -6.34
N ILE A 268 6.82 -9.29 -7.63
CA ILE A 268 7.49 -8.40 -8.58
C ILE A 268 6.46 -7.63 -9.39
N ALA A 269 6.69 -6.33 -9.58
CA ALA A 269 6.05 -5.52 -10.60
C ALA A 269 7.04 -5.38 -11.77
N THR A 270 6.60 -5.75 -12.98
CA THR A 270 7.44 -5.80 -14.19
C THR A 270 6.67 -5.30 -15.40
N ASN A 271 7.38 -4.76 -16.39
CA ASN A 271 6.82 -4.50 -17.71
C ASN A 271 6.55 -5.77 -18.52
N GLY A 272 6.99 -6.95 -18.05
CA GLY A 272 6.73 -8.25 -18.66
C GLY A 272 7.58 -8.57 -19.89
N THR A 273 8.34 -7.62 -20.43
CA THR A 273 8.99 -7.74 -21.75
C THR A 273 10.15 -8.75 -21.81
N THR A 274 10.66 -9.15 -20.65
CA THR A 274 11.75 -10.12 -20.47
C THR A 274 11.26 -11.46 -19.92
N MET A 275 9.95 -11.59 -19.64
CA MET A 275 9.37 -12.72 -18.93
C MET A 275 9.15 -13.92 -19.86
N THR A 276 10.23 -14.61 -20.21
CA THR A 276 10.16 -15.88 -20.95
C THR A 276 9.73 -17.04 -20.04
N PRO A 277 9.29 -18.19 -20.58
CA PRO A 277 9.03 -19.39 -19.77
C PRO A 277 10.24 -19.82 -18.91
N ALA A 278 11.46 -19.65 -19.43
CA ALA A 278 12.68 -19.93 -18.70
C ALA A 278 12.90 -18.93 -17.54
N MET A 279 12.66 -17.64 -17.77
CA MET A 279 12.72 -16.61 -16.71
C MET A 279 11.66 -16.89 -15.64
N ALA A 280 10.41 -17.15 -16.02
CA ALA A 280 9.33 -17.44 -15.09
C ALA A 280 9.66 -18.66 -14.20
N SER A 281 10.13 -19.76 -14.82
CA SER A 281 10.56 -20.96 -14.09
C SER A 281 11.71 -20.67 -13.12
N LYS A 282 12.71 -19.88 -13.56
CA LYS A 282 13.85 -19.47 -12.72
C LYS A 282 13.39 -18.68 -11.50
N LEU A 283 12.49 -17.71 -11.69
CA LEU A 283 11.99 -16.86 -10.60
C LEU A 283 11.08 -17.64 -9.64
N ALA A 284 10.25 -18.55 -10.14
CA ALA A 284 9.42 -19.44 -9.32
C ALA A 284 10.28 -20.32 -8.39
N ALA A 285 11.36 -20.91 -8.93
CA ALA A 285 12.32 -21.70 -8.19
C ALA A 285 13.05 -20.88 -7.12
N ALA A 286 13.42 -19.63 -7.44
CA ALA A 286 14.04 -18.69 -6.50
C ALA A 286 13.10 -18.29 -5.34
N GLY A 287 11.79 -18.49 -5.47
CA GLY A 287 10.81 -18.25 -4.41
C GLY A 287 9.76 -17.20 -4.72
N LEU A 288 9.77 -16.60 -5.91
CA LEU A 288 8.73 -15.66 -6.34
C LEU A 288 7.36 -16.34 -6.36
N ARG A 289 6.30 -15.60 -5.99
CA ARG A 289 4.93 -16.14 -5.94
C ARG A 289 3.89 -15.32 -6.68
N TYR A 290 4.10 -14.01 -6.83
CA TYR A 290 3.19 -13.14 -7.57
C TYR A 290 3.98 -12.28 -8.55
N VAL A 291 3.55 -12.29 -9.80
CA VAL A 291 4.10 -11.46 -10.89
C VAL A 291 3.00 -10.54 -11.36
N GLU A 292 3.23 -9.25 -11.22
CA GLU A 292 2.34 -8.21 -11.69
C GLU A 292 2.88 -7.60 -12.97
N ILE A 293 2.19 -7.85 -14.08
CA ILE A 293 2.57 -7.33 -15.40
C ILE A 293 1.78 -6.08 -15.72
N SER A 294 2.52 -5.04 -16.05
CA SER A 294 2.03 -3.74 -16.48
C SER A 294 1.38 -3.81 -17.88
N LEU A 295 0.08 -3.58 -17.98
CA LEU A 295 -0.69 -3.40 -19.23
C LEU A 295 -1.66 -2.22 -19.10
N ASP A 296 -1.47 -1.15 -19.89
CA ASP A 296 -2.31 0.06 -19.82
C ASP A 296 -3.36 0.21 -20.92
N SER A 297 -3.44 -0.72 -21.87
CA SER A 297 -4.47 -0.73 -22.91
C SER A 297 -4.61 -2.14 -23.49
N VAL A 298 -5.83 -2.49 -23.89
CA VAL A 298 -6.08 -3.72 -24.66
C VAL A 298 -5.67 -3.55 -26.13
N ASP A 299 -5.49 -2.30 -26.57
CA ASP A 299 -4.97 -1.93 -27.88
C ASP A 299 -3.41 -1.94 -27.86
N PRO A 300 -2.76 -2.71 -28.75
CA PRO A 300 -1.31 -2.80 -28.80
C PRO A 300 -0.62 -1.46 -29.09
N GLU A 301 -1.15 -0.64 -29.99
CA GLU A 301 -0.52 0.61 -30.39
C GLU A 301 -0.60 1.65 -29.27
N ARG A 302 -1.75 1.75 -28.59
CA ARG A 302 -1.92 2.66 -27.44
C ARG A 302 -1.01 2.28 -26.28
N HIS A 303 -0.93 0.99 -25.96
CA HIS A 303 -0.02 0.49 -24.93
C HIS A 303 1.44 0.82 -25.25
N ASP A 304 1.88 0.51 -26.47
CA ASP A 304 3.26 0.74 -26.91
C ASP A 304 3.63 2.22 -26.92
N ALA A 305 2.72 3.09 -27.39
CA ALA A 305 2.89 4.53 -27.39
C ALA A 305 3.00 5.13 -25.98
N PHE A 306 2.27 4.55 -25.02
CA PHE A 306 2.31 4.98 -23.62
C PHE A 306 3.55 4.45 -22.87
N ARG A 307 4.01 3.24 -23.21
CA ARG A 307 5.19 2.58 -22.62
C ARG A 307 6.51 2.97 -23.31
N GLY A 308 6.45 3.62 -24.48
CA GLY A 308 7.58 4.26 -25.15
C GLY A 308 8.39 3.35 -26.08
N ALA A 309 7.85 2.19 -26.48
CA ALA A 309 8.50 1.30 -27.45
C ALA A 309 7.47 0.39 -28.15
N LYS A 310 7.67 0.16 -29.45
CA LYS A 310 6.85 -0.74 -30.28
C LYS A 310 7.10 -2.22 -29.94
N GLY A 311 6.05 -3.03 -30.06
CA GLY A 311 6.04 -4.47 -29.80
C GLY A 311 6.08 -4.84 -28.31
N MET A 312 5.88 -3.89 -27.39
CA MET A 312 5.96 -4.17 -25.95
C MET A 312 4.68 -4.80 -25.42
N TRP A 313 3.52 -4.44 -25.98
CA TRP A 313 2.24 -5.07 -25.66
C TRP A 313 2.30 -6.58 -25.89
N GLN A 314 2.76 -7.00 -27.06
CA GLN A 314 2.86 -8.42 -27.41
C GLN A 314 3.80 -9.16 -26.45
N LYS A 315 4.96 -8.59 -26.15
CA LYS A 315 5.90 -9.17 -25.19
C LYS A 315 5.33 -9.25 -23.78
N ALA A 316 4.59 -8.24 -23.33
CA ALA A 316 3.94 -8.25 -22.02
C ALA A 316 2.84 -9.32 -21.95
N VAL A 317 2.04 -9.48 -23.01
CA VAL A 317 1.01 -10.54 -23.12
C VAL A 317 1.64 -11.94 -23.15
N ASP A 318 2.73 -12.13 -23.90
CA ASP A 318 3.44 -13.42 -23.93
C ASP A 318 4.10 -13.71 -22.57
N GLY A 319 4.62 -12.68 -21.90
CA GLY A 319 5.08 -12.76 -20.52
C GLY A 319 3.98 -13.18 -19.55
N ALA A 320 2.78 -12.63 -19.69
CA ALA A 320 1.62 -13.00 -18.87
C ALA A 320 1.25 -14.47 -19.06
N LYS A 321 1.21 -14.95 -20.30
CA LYS A 321 0.97 -16.38 -20.61
C LYS A 321 2.06 -17.28 -20.01
N ALA A 322 3.33 -16.88 -20.09
CA ALA A 322 4.43 -17.63 -19.48
C ALA A 322 4.31 -17.74 -17.96
N VAL A 323 3.89 -16.67 -17.28
CA VAL A 323 3.61 -16.69 -15.83
C VAL A 323 2.48 -17.65 -15.50
N VAL A 324 1.36 -17.58 -16.22
CA VAL A 324 0.18 -18.44 -15.99
C VAL A 324 0.50 -19.91 -16.23
N ALA A 325 1.34 -20.21 -17.21
CA ALA A 325 1.79 -21.57 -17.48
C ALA A 325 2.80 -22.11 -16.45
N THR A 326 3.37 -21.27 -15.58
CA THR A 326 4.41 -21.66 -14.62
C THR A 326 3.83 -22.02 -13.26
N PRO A 327 3.93 -23.28 -12.81
CA PRO A 327 3.40 -23.70 -11.51
C PRO A 327 4.01 -22.89 -10.35
N GLY A 328 3.16 -22.47 -9.42
CA GLY A 328 3.57 -21.73 -8.22
C GLY A 328 3.66 -20.21 -8.39
N LEU A 329 3.51 -19.69 -9.62
CA LEU A 329 3.33 -18.26 -9.86
C LEU A 329 1.84 -17.92 -10.02
N ARG A 330 1.49 -16.73 -9.53
CA ARG A 330 0.19 -16.10 -9.77
C ARG A 330 0.40 -14.84 -10.58
N LEU A 331 -0.31 -14.73 -11.70
CA LEU A 331 -0.34 -13.51 -12.52
C LEU A 331 -1.27 -12.47 -11.89
N GLY A 332 -0.84 -11.23 -11.91
CA GLY A 332 -1.70 -10.06 -11.85
C GLY A 332 -1.47 -9.13 -13.03
N ILE A 333 -2.52 -8.44 -13.47
CA ILE A 333 -2.42 -7.38 -14.47
C ILE A 333 -2.55 -6.03 -13.79
N ALA A 334 -1.56 -5.16 -13.97
CA ALA A 334 -1.55 -3.81 -13.44
C ALA A 334 -1.81 -2.77 -14.52
N MET A 335 -2.75 -1.87 -14.24
CA MET A 335 -3.11 -0.75 -15.12
C MET A 335 -3.02 0.56 -14.35
N CYS A 336 -2.24 1.51 -14.86
CA CYS A 336 -2.27 2.89 -14.39
C CYS A 336 -3.40 3.62 -15.12
N VAL A 337 -4.49 3.94 -14.42
CA VAL A 337 -5.65 4.56 -15.07
C VAL A 337 -5.47 6.07 -15.16
N HIS A 338 -5.62 6.60 -16.37
CA HIS A 338 -5.48 8.00 -16.76
C HIS A 338 -6.58 8.34 -17.81
N GLN A 339 -6.72 9.62 -18.19
CA GLN A 339 -7.77 10.08 -19.12
C GLN A 339 -7.82 9.26 -20.42
N GLY A 340 -6.66 9.03 -21.03
CA GLY A 340 -6.52 8.31 -22.29
C GLY A 340 -6.88 6.82 -22.28
N ASN A 341 -7.01 6.17 -21.11
CA ASN A 341 -7.36 4.74 -21.04
C ASN A 341 -8.53 4.42 -20.08
N PHE A 342 -9.12 5.42 -19.43
CA PHE A 342 -10.22 5.23 -18.48
C PHE A 342 -11.41 4.46 -19.07
N HIS A 343 -11.73 4.73 -20.35
CA HIS A 343 -12.81 4.07 -21.06
C HIS A 343 -12.57 2.56 -21.28
N GLU A 344 -11.33 2.09 -21.22
CA GLU A 344 -10.96 0.68 -21.43
C GLU A 344 -10.95 -0.16 -20.16
N VAL A 345 -11.24 0.42 -18.99
CA VAL A 345 -11.07 -0.30 -17.70
C VAL A 345 -11.86 -1.60 -17.63
N ARG A 346 -13.13 -1.61 -18.10
CA ARG A 346 -13.95 -2.83 -18.11
C ARG A 346 -13.38 -3.88 -19.06
N ASP A 347 -12.93 -3.46 -20.24
CA ASP A 347 -12.34 -4.34 -21.24
C ASP A 347 -11.02 -4.92 -20.75
N MET A 348 -10.18 -4.12 -20.08
CA MET A 348 -8.94 -4.57 -19.48
C MET A 348 -9.19 -5.58 -18.35
N ILE A 349 -10.21 -5.39 -17.52
CA ILE A 349 -10.60 -6.37 -16.49
C ILE A 349 -10.99 -7.69 -17.16
N ALA A 350 -11.83 -7.67 -18.20
CA ALA A 350 -12.22 -8.86 -18.92
C ALA A 350 -11.03 -9.55 -19.61
N PHE A 351 -10.13 -8.76 -20.21
CA PHE A 351 -8.92 -9.26 -20.85
C PHE A 351 -7.96 -9.90 -19.84
N ALA A 352 -7.79 -9.31 -18.66
CA ALA A 352 -7.00 -9.90 -17.58
C ALA A 352 -7.54 -11.29 -17.17
N GLU A 353 -8.86 -11.45 -17.11
CA GLU A 353 -9.47 -12.76 -16.85
C GLU A 353 -9.22 -13.78 -17.97
N GLN A 354 -9.34 -13.34 -19.23
CA GLN A 354 -9.05 -14.19 -20.39
C GLN A 354 -7.59 -14.65 -20.41
N LEU A 355 -6.65 -13.82 -19.94
CA LEU A 355 -5.25 -14.19 -19.78
C LEU A 355 -5.02 -15.18 -18.63
N GLY A 356 -6.01 -15.42 -17.76
CA GLY A 356 -5.87 -16.25 -16.56
C GLY A 356 -5.28 -15.52 -15.36
N ALA A 357 -5.36 -14.19 -15.32
CA ALA A 357 -4.88 -13.40 -14.19
C ALA A 357 -5.69 -13.72 -12.93
N GLY A 358 -4.98 -13.95 -11.82
CA GLY A 358 -5.61 -14.10 -10.51
C GLY A 358 -5.95 -12.77 -9.85
N CYS A 359 -5.45 -11.65 -10.38
CA CYS A 359 -5.65 -10.32 -9.80
C CYS A 359 -5.62 -9.23 -10.87
N PHE A 360 -6.52 -8.24 -10.74
CA PHE A 360 -6.42 -6.96 -11.44
C PHE A 360 -6.01 -5.88 -10.44
N ALA A 361 -4.91 -5.19 -10.72
CA ALA A 361 -4.32 -4.17 -9.88
C ALA A 361 -4.46 -2.79 -10.53
N HIS A 362 -5.34 -1.96 -9.97
CA HIS A 362 -5.48 -0.57 -10.36
C HIS A 362 -4.41 0.29 -9.67
N PHE A 363 -3.60 0.98 -10.48
CA PHE A 363 -2.69 2.01 -10.05
C PHE A 363 -3.28 3.40 -10.31
N ASN A 364 -3.32 4.23 -9.27
CA ASN A 364 -3.62 5.64 -9.39
C ASN A 364 -2.52 6.29 -10.21
N PHE A 365 -2.91 7.07 -11.21
CA PHE A 365 -2.04 8.10 -11.71
C PHE A 365 -1.75 9.13 -10.61
N ILE A 366 -0.46 9.41 -10.40
CA ILE A 366 0.03 10.45 -9.50
C ILE A 366 1.11 11.21 -10.28
N PRO A 367 1.01 12.55 -10.39
CA PRO A 367 1.93 13.34 -11.21
C PRO A 367 3.28 13.49 -10.52
N VAL A 368 4.12 12.46 -10.55
CA VAL A 368 5.50 12.45 -10.05
C VAL A 368 6.41 11.86 -11.13
N GLY A 369 7.72 12.11 -11.06
CA GLY A 369 8.66 11.67 -12.08
C GLY A 369 8.26 12.18 -13.47
N ARG A 370 8.21 11.30 -14.48
CA ARG A 370 7.74 11.69 -15.82
C ARG A 370 6.25 12.02 -15.88
N GLY A 371 5.47 11.53 -14.92
CA GLY A 371 4.06 11.87 -14.79
C GLY A 371 3.80 13.38 -14.63
N LEU A 372 4.80 14.16 -14.19
CA LEU A 372 4.75 15.62 -14.16
C LEU A 372 4.48 16.26 -15.53
N ARG A 373 4.86 15.59 -16.63
CA ARG A 373 4.64 16.09 -17.99
C ARG A 373 3.22 15.82 -18.49
N MET A 374 2.46 14.99 -17.79
CA MET A 374 1.12 14.59 -18.18
C MET A 374 0.14 14.71 -17.01
N VAL A 375 0.25 15.79 -16.22
CA VAL A 375 -0.70 16.09 -15.12
C VAL A 375 -2.14 16.16 -15.64
N SER A 376 -2.29 16.66 -16.88
CA SER A 376 -3.53 16.67 -17.66
C SER A 376 -4.13 15.29 -17.90
N GLY A 377 -3.33 14.24 -17.80
CA GLY A 377 -3.77 12.85 -17.90
C GLY A 377 -4.48 12.32 -16.65
N ASP A 378 -4.54 13.05 -15.54
CA ASP A 378 -5.24 12.54 -14.36
C ASP A 378 -6.77 12.56 -14.51
N ILE A 379 -7.42 11.51 -14.00
CA ILE A 379 -8.88 11.39 -14.03
C ILE A 379 -9.54 12.28 -12.98
N THR A 380 -10.69 12.85 -13.35
CA THR A 380 -11.49 13.72 -12.47
C THR A 380 -12.01 12.96 -11.24
N PRO A 381 -12.43 13.66 -10.16
CA PRO A 381 -13.07 13.02 -9.02
C PRO A 381 -14.30 12.19 -9.37
N ALA A 382 -15.08 12.58 -10.40
CA ALA A 382 -16.26 11.85 -10.86
C ALA A 382 -15.87 10.55 -11.59
N GLN A 383 -14.95 10.62 -12.56
CA GLN A 383 -14.41 9.43 -13.24
C GLN A 383 -13.74 8.47 -12.24
N ARG A 384 -13.06 9.01 -11.22
CA ARG A 384 -12.48 8.17 -10.17
C ARG A 384 -13.55 7.48 -9.33
N GLU A 385 -14.65 8.15 -9.01
CA GLU A 385 -15.76 7.51 -8.31
C GLU A 385 -16.36 6.37 -9.14
N GLU A 386 -16.56 6.60 -10.44
CA GLU A 386 -17.02 5.59 -11.39
C GLU A 386 -16.06 4.41 -11.49
N LEU A 387 -14.75 4.66 -11.66
CA LEU A 387 -13.70 3.65 -11.65
C LEU A 387 -13.79 2.75 -10.42
N LEU A 388 -13.89 3.36 -9.23
CA LEU A 388 -13.95 2.61 -7.99
C LEU A 388 -15.24 1.81 -7.86
N GLY A 389 -16.35 2.29 -8.44
CA GLY A 389 -17.58 1.54 -8.63
C GLY A 389 -17.36 0.26 -9.44
N ILE A 390 -16.75 0.39 -10.63
CA ILE A 390 -16.38 -0.74 -11.50
C ILE A 390 -15.51 -1.75 -10.76
N LEU A 391 -14.49 -1.28 -10.05
CA LEU A 391 -13.59 -2.14 -9.27
C LEU A 391 -14.32 -2.86 -8.13
N ASN A 392 -15.23 -2.17 -7.44
CA ASN A 392 -16.03 -2.77 -6.38
C ASN A 392 -17.01 -3.81 -6.94
N GLU A 393 -17.73 -3.51 -8.03
CA GLU A 393 -18.58 -4.47 -8.74
C GLU A 393 -17.81 -5.76 -9.04
N LYS A 394 -16.61 -5.62 -9.64
CA LYS A 394 -15.77 -6.77 -9.96
C LYS A 394 -15.34 -7.53 -8.71
N MET A 395 -14.92 -6.80 -7.67
CA MET A 395 -14.51 -7.40 -6.40
C MET A 395 -15.64 -8.19 -5.74
N GLN A 396 -16.87 -7.69 -5.76
CA GLN A 396 -18.05 -8.39 -5.22
C GLN A 396 -18.42 -9.61 -6.06
N ALA A 397 -18.35 -9.52 -7.39
CA ALA A 397 -18.65 -10.63 -8.30
C ALA A 397 -17.69 -11.83 -8.11
N GLY A 398 -16.44 -11.56 -7.71
CA GLY A 398 -15.43 -12.59 -7.48
C GLY A 398 -14.74 -13.05 -8.78
N GLY A 399 -14.26 -14.30 -8.79
CA GLY A 399 -13.44 -14.87 -9.89
C GLY A 399 -11.99 -14.41 -9.87
N MET A 400 -11.77 -13.10 -9.78
CA MET A 400 -10.45 -12.47 -9.76
C MET A 400 -10.29 -11.56 -8.53
N GLY A 401 -9.06 -11.45 -8.00
CA GLY A 401 -8.74 -10.44 -6.99
C GLY A 401 -8.78 -9.04 -7.59
N VAL A 402 -9.14 -8.04 -6.79
CA VAL A 402 -9.05 -6.63 -7.18
C VAL A 402 -8.25 -5.89 -6.13
N ILE A 403 -7.22 -5.18 -6.59
CA ILE A 403 -6.39 -4.34 -5.76
C ILE A 403 -6.43 -2.92 -6.33
N SER A 404 -6.40 -1.92 -5.44
CA SER A 404 -6.36 -0.52 -5.84
C SER A 404 -5.44 0.28 -4.93
N THR A 405 -4.53 1.02 -5.55
CA THR A 405 -3.71 2.02 -4.85
C THR A 405 -4.50 3.28 -4.49
N ALA A 406 -5.81 3.33 -4.77
CA ALA A 406 -6.73 4.36 -4.32
C ALA A 406 -7.37 4.00 -2.98
N PRO A 407 -7.04 4.70 -1.88
CA PRO A 407 -7.64 4.43 -0.56
C PRO A 407 -9.17 4.53 -0.55
N GLN A 408 -9.72 5.31 -1.47
CA GLN A 408 -11.15 5.52 -1.67
C GLN A 408 -11.89 4.21 -1.95
N LEU A 409 -11.24 3.17 -2.50
CA LEU A 409 -11.87 1.87 -2.69
C LEU A 409 -12.41 1.34 -1.36
N GLY A 410 -11.70 1.52 -0.24
CA GLY A 410 -12.19 1.13 1.08
C GLY A 410 -13.54 1.75 1.46
N ARG A 411 -13.77 3.01 1.08
CA ARG A 411 -15.08 3.69 1.25
C ARG A 411 -16.12 3.14 0.28
N VAL A 412 -15.77 2.97 -1.00
CA VAL A 412 -16.71 2.50 -2.02
C VAL A 412 -17.18 1.08 -1.72
N CYS A 413 -16.29 0.19 -1.27
CA CYS A 413 -16.68 -1.14 -0.78
C CYS A 413 -17.64 -1.04 0.38
N LEU A 414 -17.39 -0.14 1.34
CA LEU A 414 -18.24 -0.02 2.52
C LEU A 414 -19.63 0.52 2.16
N ALA A 415 -19.69 1.58 1.35
CA ALA A 415 -20.94 2.24 0.98
C ALA A 415 -21.75 1.50 -0.09
N GLY A 416 -21.07 0.78 -0.98
CA GLY A 416 -21.67 0.03 -2.09
C GLY A 416 -21.92 -1.44 -1.78
N CYS A 417 -21.68 -1.91 -0.54
CA CYS A 417 -21.90 -3.31 -0.16
C CYS A 417 -23.14 -3.48 0.71
N ALA A 418 -24.24 -3.88 0.09
CA ALA A 418 -25.53 -4.15 0.75
C ALA A 418 -25.48 -5.33 1.74
N SER A 419 -24.59 -6.31 1.53
CA SER A 419 -24.48 -7.50 2.38
C SER A 419 -23.36 -7.35 3.42
N PRO A 420 -23.62 -7.60 4.72
CA PRO A 420 -22.57 -7.72 5.75
C PRO A 420 -21.48 -8.73 5.40
N GLU A 421 -21.77 -9.71 4.53
CA GLU A 421 -20.85 -10.76 4.08
C GLU A 421 -20.02 -10.41 2.84
N GLY A 422 -20.27 -9.26 2.21
CA GLY A 422 -19.55 -8.89 0.99
C GLY A 422 -18.07 -8.55 1.23
N ARG A 423 -17.36 -8.33 0.13
CA ARG A 423 -15.91 -8.06 0.16
C ARG A 423 -15.62 -6.62 0.57
N GLN A 424 -14.52 -6.45 1.29
CA GLN A 424 -14.02 -5.17 1.77
C GLN A 424 -12.53 -5.05 1.46
N SER A 425 -12.12 -3.91 0.89
CA SER A 425 -10.70 -3.56 0.82
C SER A 425 -10.19 -3.24 2.23
N CYS A 426 -9.16 -3.98 2.66
CA CYS A 426 -8.54 -3.85 3.98
C CYS A 426 -7.22 -3.06 3.92
N SER A 427 -6.67 -2.84 2.73
CA SER A 427 -5.49 -2.02 2.43
C SER A 427 -5.31 -1.89 0.92
N HIS A 428 -4.22 -1.23 0.49
CA HIS A 428 -3.77 -1.21 -0.91
C HIS A 428 -3.31 -2.54 -1.48
N ALA A 429 -3.17 -3.59 -0.68
CA ALA A 429 -2.66 -4.89 -1.15
C ALA A 429 -3.45 -6.05 -0.54
N GLY A 430 -4.67 -5.81 -0.08
CA GLY A 430 -5.46 -6.85 0.57
C GLY A 430 -6.94 -6.52 0.69
N SER A 431 -7.75 -7.55 0.50
CA SER A 431 -9.19 -7.56 0.71
C SER A 431 -9.59 -8.77 1.52
N GLY A 432 -10.71 -8.69 2.22
CA GLY A 432 -11.34 -9.84 2.87
C GLY A 432 -12.85 -9.82 2.68
N SER A 433 -13.54 -10.83 3.20
CA SER A 433 -15.00 -10.90 3.19
C SER A 433 -15.58 -10.78 4.59
N GLY A 434 -16.80 -10.29 4.67
CA GLY A 434 -17.60 -10.29 5.87
C GLY A 434 -17.22 -9.26 6.93
N VAL A 435 -17.93 -9.34 8.06
CA VAL A 435 -17.79 -8.41 9.18
C VAL A 435 -16.34 -8.33 9.69
N LYS A 436 -15.61 -9.46 9.70
CA LYS A 436 -14.20 -9.48 10.11
C LYS A 436 -13.32 -8.62 9.21
N ALA A 437 -13.55 -8.64 7.89
CA ALA A 437 -12.80 -7.81 6.95
C ALA A 437 -13.11 -6.32 7.16
N ARG A 438 -14.38 -5.98 7.43
CA ARG A 438 -14.78 -4.59 7.76
C ARG A 438 -14.10 -4.10 9.04
N VAL A 439 -14.07 -4.92 10.09
CA VAL A 439 -13.33 -4.58 11.33
C VAL A 439 -11.85 -4.36 11.02
N VAL A 440 -11.20 -5.28 10.31
CA VAL A 440 -9.78 -5.14 9.93
C VAL A 440 -9.53 -3.88 9.10
N ALA A 441 -10.43 -3.54 8.17
CA ALA A 441 -10.31 -2.36 7.32
C ALA A 441 -10.35 -1.04 8.11
N LYS A 442 -11.02 -0.98 9.27
CA LYS A 442 -10.97 0.20 10.16
C LYS A 442 -9.56 0.46 10.71
N TYR A 443 -8.79 -0.60 10.95
CA TYR A 443 -7.46 -0.54 11.56
C TYR A 443 -6.34 -0.43 10.52
N LEU A 444 -6.43 -1.22 9.44
CA LEU A 444 -5.41 -1.33 8.39
C LEU A 444 -5.71 -0.47 7.15
N GLY A 445 -7.01 -0.25 6.87
CA GLY A 445 -7.48 0.29 5.61
C GLY A 445 -7.03 1.70 5.33
N GLY A 446 -7.23 2.13 4.09
CA GLY A 446 -6.79 3.41 3.60
C GLY A 446 -5.31 3.43 3.21
N CYS A 447 -4.72 4.63 3.20
CA CYS A 447 -3.32 4.79 2.82
C CYS A 447 -2.35 4.15 3.84
N GLY A 448 -1.50 3.26 3.35
CA GLY A 448 -0.49 2.56 4.13
C GLY A 448 0.85 3.26 4.24
N ALA A 449 1.05 4.36 3.49
CA ALA A 449 2.34 5.03 3.36
C ALA A 449 2.89 5.43 4.73
N GLY A 450 4.13 5.02 5.04
CA GLY A 450 4.79 5.28 6.31
C GLY A 450 4.04 4.75 7.54
N ARG A 451 3.05 3.85 7.38
CA ARG A 451 2.29 3.23 8.50
C ARG A 451 2.36 1.72 8.48
N THR A 452 1.95 1.12 7.36
CA THR A 452 1.91 -0.33 7.14
C THR A 452 2.95 -0.76 6.13
N TYR A 453 3.50 0.17 5.35
CA TYR A 453 4.61 -0.08 4.45
C TYR A 453 5.52 1.12 4.30
N VAL A 454 6.70 0.86 3.74
CA VAL A 454 7.68 1.86 3.31
C VAL A 454 8.15 1.52 1.90
N CYS A 455 8.69 2.52 1.21
CA CYS A 455 9.45 2.34 0.00
C CYS A 455 10.95 2.42 0.30
N ILE A 456 11.74 1.65 -0.45
CA ILE A 456 13.20 1.70 -0.44
C ILE A 456 13.65 2.04 -1.85
N GLU A 457 14.44 3.10 -1.98
CA GLU A 457 15.01 3.56 -3.24
C GLU A 457 16.29 2.80 -3.59
N PRO A 458 16.75 2.83 -4.87
CA PRO A 458 17.93 2.09 -5.28
C PRO A 458 19.20 2.48 -4.53
N ASN A 459 19.28 3.72 -4.02
CA ASN A 459 20.41 4.25 -3.24
C ASN A 459 20.34 3.98 -1.72
N GLY A 460 19.30 3.27 -1.26
CA GLY A 460 19.09 2.96 0.15
C GLY A 460 18.26 3.99 0.94
N ASN A 461 17.78 5.06 0.31
CA ASN A 461 16.82 5.96 0.97
C ASN A 461 15.51 5.21 1.27
N VAL A 462 14.96 5.44 2.45
CA VAL A 462 13.65 4.94 2.86
C VAL A 462 12.65 6.08 2.79
N THR A 463 11.53 5.87 2.11
CA THR A 463 10.46 6.88 1.97
C THR A 463 9.11 6.28 2.36
N PRO A 464 8.08 7.08 2.70
CA PRO A 464 6.78 6.53 3.06
C PRO A 464 6.08 5.76 1.92
N CYS A 465 6.37 6.09 0.66
CA CYS A 465 5.68 5.60 -0.53
C CYS A 465 6.56 5.77 -1.77
N VAL A 466 6.44 4.88 -2.76
CA VAL A 466 7.09 4.98 -4.08
C VAL A 466 6.79 6.29 -4.81
N TYR A 467 5.65 6.93 -4.50
CA TYR A 467 5.25 8.22 -5.07
C TYR A 467 5.64 9.41 -4.17
N LEU A 468 6.42 9.20 -3.11
CA LEU A 468 6.94 10.25 -2.21
C LEU A 468 8.48 10.21 -2.13
N PRO A 469 9.22 10.16 -3.27
CA PRO A 469 10.66 9.92 -3.27
C PRO A 469 11.46 11.02 -2.55
N HIS A 470 10.87 12.21 -2.40
CA HIS A 470 11.49 13.36 -1.76
C HIS A 470 11.18 13.48 -0.26
N ARG A 471 10.26 12.67 0.29
CA ARG A 471 9.98 12.60 1.73
C ARG A 471 10.85 11.50 2.34
N VAL A 472 12.11 11.81 2.62
CA VAL A 472 13.11 10.82 3.06
C VAL A 472 13.02 10.62 4.57
N MET A 473 12.79 9.38 5.00
CA MET A 473 12.74 8.97 6.41
C MET A 473 14.13 8.71 6.99
N GLY A 474 15.10 8.35 6.14
CA GLY A 474 16.50 8.04 6.47
C GLY A 474 17.14 7.16 5.39
N ASN A 475 18.41 6.78 5.56
CA ASN A 475 19.13 5.88 4.65
C ASN A 475 19.63 4.61 5.35
N VAL A 476 19.45 3.45 4.72
CA VAL A 476 19.83 2.13 5.30
C VAL A 476 21.34 1.91 5.45
N ARG A 477 22.18 2.73 4.80
CA ARG A 477 23.64 2.74 5.00
C ARG A 477 24.03 3.40 6.31
N GLU A 478 23.20 4.28 6.82
CA GLU A 478 23.49 5.10 8.01
C GLU A 478 22.87 4.50 9.27
N ARG A 479 21.63 3.99 9.15
CA ARG A 479 20.87 3.46 10.29
C ARG A 479 20.11 2.18 9.94
N PRO A 480 19.85 1.30 10.92
CA PRO A 480 18.99 0.15 10.73
C PRO A 480 17.57 0.55 10.28
N LEU A 481 16.99 -0.23 9.36
CA LEU A 481 15.64 0.00 8.82
C LEU A 481 14.57 0.13 9.92
N ALA A 482 14.70 -0.64 11.00
CA ALA A 482 13.80 -0.60 12.15
C ALA A 482 13.79 0.78 12.84
N ASP A 483 14.96 1.42 12.95
CA ASP A 483 15.10 2.72 13.61
C ASP A 483 14.58 3.83 12.69
N ILE A 484 14.87 3.75 11.39
CA ILE A 484 14.35 4.69 10.38
C ILE A 484 12.82 4.69 10.39
N PHE A 485 12.19 3.52 10.39
CA PHE A 485 10.73 3.41 10.40
C PHE A 485 10.10 4.03 11.66
N ARG A 486 10.73 3.85 12.83
CA ARG A 486 10.18 4.28 14.13
C ARG A 486 10.42 5.74 14.48
N SER A 487 11.44 6.37 13.89
CA SER A 487 11.90 7.71 14.28
C SER A 487 11.45 8.82 13.32
N SER A 488 10.71 8.50 12.27
CA SER A 488 10.34 9.48 11.24
C SER A 488 9.16 10.36 11.67
N VAL A 489 9.28 11.68 11.50
CA VAL A 489 8.17 12.64 11.66
C VAL A 489 6.96 12.28 10.79
N PHE A 490 7.21 11.72 9.60
CA PHE A 490 6.16 11.31 8.68
C PHE A 490 5.29 10.20 9.28
N TRP A 491 5.86 9.29 10.09
CA TRP A 491 5.10 8.23 10.73
C TRP A 491 4.03 8.80 11.67
N GLU A 492 4.34 9.85 12.44
CA GLU A 492 3.35 10.49 13.32
C GLU A 492 2.23 11.14 12.50
N ILE A 493 2.58 11.92 11.48
CA ILE A 493 1.62 12.61 10.60
C ILE A 493 0.73 11.62 9.85
N LEU A 494 1.30 10.50 9.40
CA LEU A 494 0.58 9.53 8.59
C LEU A 494 -0.35 8.66 9.45
N ASN A 495 0.00 8.40 10.71
CA ASN A 495 -0.86 7.69 11.65
C ASN A 495 -1.93 8.56 12.33
N ASP A 496 -1.84 9.88 12.27
CA ASP A 496 -2.89 10.77 12.75
C ASP A 496 -3.92 11.07 11.63
N ARG A 497 -5.16 10.64 11.83
CA ARG A 497 -6.27 10.92 10.89
C ARG A 497 -7.19 12.04 11.37
N ASP A 498 -7.03 12.51 12.59
CA ASP A 498 -7.83 13.60 13.16
C ASP A 498 -7.28 14.98 12.81
N ARG A 499 -6.00 15.03 12.38
CA ARG A 499 -5.30 16.21 11.85
C ARG A 499 -5.37 16.34 10.32
N ARG A 500 -6.28 15.63 9.66
CA ARG A 500 -6.48 15.75 8.21
C ARG A 500 -7.21 17.05 7.87
N LEU A 501 -6.88 17.66 6.74
CA LEU A 501 -7.56 18.84 6.22
C LEU A 501 -8.61 18.48 5.16
N HIS A 502 -9.31 19.51 4.66
CA HIS A 502 -10.40 19.40 3.69
C HIS A 502 -11.49 18.45 4.21
N HIS A 503 -12.24 17.78 3.31
CA HIS A 503 -13.34 16.94 3.74
C HIS A 503 -12.91 15.75 4.62
N CYS A 504 -11.64 15.33 4.54
CA CYS A 504 -11.13 14.23 5.36
C CYS A 504 -11.20 14.51 6.86
N GLU A 505 -11.27 15.78 7.27
CA GLU A 505 -11.38 16.17 8.67
C GLU A 505 -12.69 15.68 9.31
N VAL A 506 -13.80 15.84 8.60
CA VAL A 506 -15.15 15.51 9.07
C VAL A 506 -15.65 14.15 8.54
N CYS A 507 -14.92 13.53 7.62
CA CYS A 507 -15.38 12.35 6.88
C CYS A 507 -15.59 11.12 7.79
N ALA A 508 -16.79 10.55 7.75
CA ALA A 508 -17.14 9.34 8.49
C ALA A 508 -16.33 8.10 8.04
N PHE A 509 -15.80 8.11 6.80
CA PHE A 509 -15.01 7.02 6.23
C PHE A 509 -13.51 7.14 6.46
N LYS A 510 -13.04 8.15 7.23
CA LYS A 510 -11.60 8.46 7.35
C LYS A 510 -10.75 7.28 7.80
N ASN A 511 -11.29 6.37 8.61
CA ASN A 511 -10.58 5.17 9.09
C ASN A 511 -10.52 4.00 8.09
N TYR A 512 -11.39 4.00 7.08
CA TYR A 512 -11.41 3.00 6.01
C TYR A 512 -10.68 3.47 4.73
N CYS A 513 -10.57 4.79 4.55
CA CYS A 513 -10.00 5.43 3.37
C CYS A 513 -8.89 6.44 3.72
N GLY A 514 -9.25 7.59 4.29
CA GLY A 514 -8.29 8.65 4.63
C GLY A 514 -7.57 9.33 3.45
N GLY A 515 -7.87 8.97 2.19
CA GLY A 515 -7.31 9.59 0.96
C GLY A 515 -5.83 9.28 0.69
N CYS A 516 -5.41 9.36 -0.58
CA CYS A 516 -4.02 9.10 -0.98
C CYS A 516 -3.10 10.24 -0.54
N ARG A 517 -2.08 9.89 0.24
CA ARG A 517 -1.13 10.86 0.80
C ARG A 517 -0.15 11.38 -0.24
N ALA A 518 0.23 10.52 -1.19
CA ALA A 518 1.05 10.91 -2.33
C ALA A 518 0.33 11.90 -3.25
N ARG A 519 -0.99 11.76 -3.46
CA ARG A 519 -1.77 12.74 -4.23
C ARG A 519 -1.94 14.06 -3.48
N ALA A 520 -2.23 14.00 -2.18
CA ALA A 520 -2.30 15.20 -1.35
C ALA A 520 -0.99 15.99 -1.39
N ASP A 521 0.14 15.29 -1.27
CA ASP A 521 1.47 15.88 -1.37
C ASP A 521 1.79 16.40 -2.77
N ALA A 522 1.50 15.62 -3.81
CA ALA A 522 1.71 16.01 -5.20
C ALA A 522 1.00 17.33 -5.55
N TYR A 523 -0.29 17.45 -5.24
CA TYR A 523 -1.08 18.61 -5.64
C TYR A 523 -1.03 19.78 -4.67
N PHE A 524 -0.78 19.54 -3.38
CA PHE A 524 -0.82 20.59 -2.35
C PHE A 524 0.49 20.80 -1.59
N GLY A 525 1.52 19.96 -1.79
CA GLY A 525 2.76 20.00 -1.00
C GLY A 525 2.58 19.57 0.46
N GLN A 526 1.41 19.04 0.83
CA GLN A 526 1.01 18.80 2.21
C GLN A 526 0.48 17.37 2.41
N LEU A 527 1.21 16.56 3.17
CA LEU A 527 0.83 15.16 3.46
C LEU A 527 -0.51 15.01 4.20
N HIS A 528 -0.98 16.05 4.91
CA HIS A 528 -2.20 16.04 5.70
C HIS A 528 -3.43 16.59 4.97
N ALA A 529 -3.24 17.20 3.79
CA ALA A 529 -4.33 17.68 2.94
C ALA A 529 -5.28 16.56 2.47
N GLY A 530 -6.52 16.89 2.15
CA GLY A 530 -7.46 15.94 1.54
C GLY A 530 -6.98 15.47 0.16
N ASP A 531 -7.28 14.23 -0.22
CA ASP A 531 -6.98 13.74 -1.58
C ASP A 531 -7.84 14.51 -2.60
N PRO A 532 -7.25 15.23 -3.56
CA PRO A 532 -8.00 16.03 -4.52
C PRO A 532 -8.82 15.18 -5.50
N GLY A 533 -8.46 13.91 -5.69
CA GLY A 533 -9.22 12.97 -6.52
C GLY A 533 -10.47 12.40 -5.83
N CYS A 534 -10.78 12.79 -4.59
CA CYS A 534 -11.98 12.35 -3.89
C CYS A 534 -13.19 13.18 -4.30
N ILE A 535 -14.34 12.53 -4.54
CA ILE A 535 -15.60 13.20 -4.88
C ILE A 535 -16.02 14.25 -3.84
N PHE A 536 -15.70 14.04 -2.56
CA PHE A 536 -16.00 15.02 -1.50
C PHE A 536 -15.07 16.24 -1.48
N ASN A 537 -13.95 16.19 -2.20
CA ASN A 537 -13.00 17.29 -2.34
C ASN A 537 -13.09 17.95 -3.73
N LYS A 538 -14.19 17.75 -4.48
CA LYS A 538 -14.35 18.26 -5.85
C LYS A 538 -14.08 19.76 -5.97
N LYS A 539 -14.50 20.57 -4.99
CA LYS A 539 -14.20 22.01 -4.96
C LYS A 539 -12.69 22.31 -5.04
N HIS A 540 -11.86 21.52 -4.36
CA HIS A 540 -10.41 21.68 -4.42
C HIS A 540 -9.84 21.23 -5.75
N TRP A 541 -10.41 20.18 -6.36
CA TRP A 541 -10.08 19.79 -7.74
C TRP A 541 -10.41 20.92 -8.71
N ASP A 542 -11.62 21.46 -8.66
CA ASP A 542 -12.07 22.54 -9.55
C ASP A 542 -11.17 23.79 -9.40
N LYS A 543 -10.70 24.09 -8.17
CA LYS A 543 -9.71 25.14 -7.95
C LYS A 543 -8.36 24.81 -8.60
N LEU A 544 -7.84 23.58 -8.44
CA LEU A 544 -6.60 23.16 -9.09
C LEU A 544 -6.71 23.27 -10.62
N VAL A 545 -7.89 23.01 -11.18
CA VAL A 545 -8.18 23.18 -12.59
C VAL A 545 -8.17 24.66 -13.00
N ALA A 546 -8.84 25.52 -12.23
CA ALA A 546 -8.82 26.97 -12.47
C ALA A 546 -7.41 27.58 -12.36
N ASP A 547 -6.58 27.02 -11.47
CA ASP A 547 -5.17 27.42 -11.30
C ASP A 547 -4.24 26.83 -12.38
N GLY A 548 -4.75 26.04 -13.34
CA GLY A 548 -3.96 25.40 -14.40
C GLY A 548 -3.08 24.24 -13.94
N VAL A 549 -3.30 23.72 -12.73
CA VAL A 549 -2.53 22.63 -12.10
C VAL A 549 -3.21 21.27 -12.33
N ALA A 550 -4.49 21.26 -12.67
CA ALA A 550 -5.27 20.09 -13.06
C ALA A 550 -6.10 20.42 -14.31
N VAL A 551 -6.83 19.43 -14.85
CA VAL A 551 -7.51 19.58 -16.14
C VAL A 551 -9.02 19.39 -16.06
N VAL A 552 -9.74 20.13 -16.90
CA VAL A 552 -11.16 19.95 -17.24
C VAL A 552 -11.26 18.77 -18.22
N PRO A 553 -12.17 17.80 -18.03
CA PRO A 553 -12.29 16.68 -18.96
C PRO A 553 -12.59 17.18 -20.37
N ASP A 554 -11.72 16.87 -21.33
CA ASP A 554 -12.10 16.76 -22.73
C ASP A 554 -11.69 15.37 -23.22
N THR A 555 -12.64 14.63 -23.79
CA THR A 555 -12.57 13.18 -23.99
C THR A 555 -11.79 12.78 -25.24
N GLN A 556 -11.23 13.76 -25.97
CA GLN A 556 -10.64 13.54 -27.29
C GLN A 556 -9.24 14.14 -27.48
N THR A 557 -8.70 14.87 -26.50
CA THR A 557 -7.40 15.56 -26.64
C THR A 557 -6.31 14.74 -25.95
N PRO A 558 -5.24 14.32 -26.64
CA PRO A 558 -4.05 13.78 -25.98
C PRO A 558 -3.60 14.77 -24.90
N ALA A 559 -3.31 14.27 -23.69
CA ALA A 559 -2.78 15.07 -22.60
C ALA A 559 -1.66 16.00 -23.14
N GLU A 560 -1.92 17.30 -23.19
CA GLU A 560 -0.90 18.27 -23.61
C GLU A 560 0.30 18.15 -22.66
N GLU A 561 1.49 17.97 -23.23
CA GLU A 561 2.73 17.96 -22.45
C GLU A 561 2.93 19.35 -21.85
N MET A 562 2.71 19.49 -20.55
CA MET A 562 3.13 20.71 -19.85
C MET A 562 4.64 20.61 -19.63
N GLU A 563 5.38 21.62 -20.07
CA GLU A 563 6.84 21.71 -19.94
C GLU A 563 7.26 22.05 -18.50
N LEU A 564 6.88 21.20 -17.53
CA LEU A 564 7.20 21.33 -16.11
C LEU A 564 8.49 20.58 -15.78
N THR A 565 9.54 20.74 -16.59
CA THR A 565 10.80 20.02 -16.38
C THR A 565 11.67 20.72 -15.35
N PRO A 566 11.92 20.13 -14.17
CA PRO A 566 13.11 20.46 -13.43
C PRO A 566 14.32 19.68 -13.97
N ARG A 567 15.51 20.28 -13.90
CA ARG A 567 16.77 19.67 -14.39
C ARG A 567 17.04 18.35 -13.65
N ARG A 568 17.49 17.31 -14.36
CA ARG A 568 17.72 15.94 -13.84
C ARG A 568 18.45 15.88 -12.48
N HIS A 569 18.00 15.00 -11.59
CA HIS A 569 18.78 14.55 -10.42
C HIS A 569 20.15 13.99 -10.88
N GLY A 570 21.25 14.57 -10.37
CA GLY A 570 22.57 13.92 -10.40
C GLY A 570 23.57 14.36 -11.47
N LEU A 571 23.58 15.64 -11.87
CA LEU A 571 24.76 16.26 -12.49
C LEU A 571 25.30 17.37 -11.59
N ALA A 572 25.88 16.94 -10.46
CA ALA A 572 27.04 17.56 -9.84
C ALA A 572 27.90 16.43 -9.28
#